data_AF-A0AA51UMT1-F1
#
_entry.id   AF-A0AA51UMT1-F1
#
_cell.length_a   1.000
_cell.length_b   1.000
_cell.length_c   1.000
_cell.angle_alpha   90.00
_cell.angle_beta   90.00
_cell.angle_gamma   90.00
#
_symmetry.space_group_name_H-M   'P 1'
#
loop_
_entity.id
_entity.type
_entity.pdbx_description
1 polymer ?
#
loop_
_entity_poly.entity_id
_entity_poly.type
_entity_poly.pdbx_seq_one_letter_code
_entity_poly.pdbx_strand_id
1 'polypeptide(L)'
;MEELPGAVFIIDPKREQIVINEARKLGIPIISVVDTNCNPDVIDCPIPGNDDAIRSVALFTKIISDAILESDNEVGIQIVENLNEEDLMSEIEVKNEKKEL
;
A
#
# COMPACT_ATOMS: atom_id res chain seq x y z
N MET A 1 -0.43 21.50 -7.06
CA MET A 1 0.04 21.23 -5.69
C MET A 1 0.76 22.47 -5.22
N GLU A 2 0.21 23.18 -4.24
CA GLU A 2 0.80 24.42 -3.69
C GLU A 2 1.53 24.17 -2.36
N GLU A 3 1.24 23.04 -1.71
CA GLU A 3 1.81 22.63 -0.43
C GLU A 3 2.60 21.32 -0.57
N LEU A 4 3.44 21.03 0.43
CA LEU A 4 4.15 19.75 0.52
C LEU A 4 3.16 18.60 0.74
N PRO A 5 3.41 17.41 0.17
CA PRO A 5 2.51 16.28 0.38
C PRO A 5 2.61 15.75 1.81
N GLY A 6 1.49 15.27 2.35
CA GLY A 6 1.43 14.66 3.69
C GLY A 6 2.04 13.26 3.76
N ALA A 7 2.14 12.55 2.63
CA ALA A 7 2.80 11.26 2.47
C ALA A 7 3.14 11.02 0.99
N VAL A 8 4.07 10.10 0.72
CA VAL A 8 4.38 9.65 -0.64
C VAL A 8 4.24 8.13 -0.77
N PHE A 9 3.59 7.68 -1.84
CA PHE A 9 3.56 6.28 -2.24
C PHE A 9 4.51 6.05 -3.42
N ILE A 10 5.47 5.13 -3.27
CA ILE A 10 6.55 4.89 -4.22
C ILE A 10 6.55 3.42 -4.68
N ILE A 11 6.76 3.21 -5.97
CA ILE A 11 6.96 1.88 -6.56
C ILE A 11 8.43 1.76 -6.96
N ASP A 12 9.04 0.61 -6.71
CA ASP A 12 10.47 0.35 -6.97
C ASP A 12 11.37 1.38 -6.26
N PRO A 13 11.51 1.27 -4.92
CA PRO A 13 12.33 2.19 -4.16
C PRO A 13 13.82 2.11 -4.57
N LYS A 14 14.27 0.99 -5.15
CA LYS A 14 15.64 0.85 -5.66
C LYS A 14 15.91 1.74 -6.86
N ARG A 15 14.94 1.94 -7.77
CA ARG A 15 15.06 2.90 -8.87
C ARG A 15 14.80 4.34 -8.44
N GLU A 16 13.88 4.55 -7.49
CA GLU A 16 13.43 5.88 -7.06
C GLU A 16 14.16 6.44 -5.82
N GLN A 17 15.48 6.22 -5.74
CA GLN A 17 16.30 6.64 -4.60
C GLN A 17 16.31 8.16 -4.38
N ILE A 18 16.10 8.96 -5.43
CA ILE A 18 16.04 10.43 -5.32
C ILE A 18 14.82 10.83 -4.50
N VAL A 19 13.65 10.25 -4.78
CA VAL A 19 12.40 10.53 -4.08
C VAL A 19 12.51 10.15 -2.61
N ILE A 20 13.11 8.99 -2.30
CA ILE A 20 13.34 8.56 -0.91
C ILE A 20 14.21 9.57 -0.17
N ASN A 21 15.31 10.01 -0.78
CA ASN A 21 16.22 10.95 -0.16
C ASN A 21 15.59 12.34 0.04
N GLU A 22 14.76 12.81 -0.89
CA GLU A 22 14.04 14.07 -0.78
C GLU A 22 12.94 14.00 0.28
N ALA A 23 12.12 12.94 0.26
CA ALA A 23 11.07 12.72 1.24
C ALA A 23 11.64 12.64 2.66
N ARG A 24 12.75 11.91 2.88
CA ARG A 24 13.44 11.85 4.18
C ARG A 24 13.99 13.20 4.63
N LYS A 25 14.53 14.01 3.71
CA LYS A 25 15.03 15.36 4.04
C LYS A 25 13.89 16.30 4.45
N LEU A 26 12.73 16.16 3.83
CA LEU A 26 11.54 16.97 4.10
C LEU A 26 10.70 16.42 5.25
N GLY A 27 11.03 15.24 5.79
CA GLY A 27 10.26 14.58 6.85
C GLY A 27 8.90 14.03 6.38
N ILE A 28 8.77 13.74 5.09
CA ILE A 28 7.55 13.22 4.49
C ILE A 28 7.55 11.69 4.64
N PRO A 29 6.50 11.08 5.21
CA PRO A 29 6.43 9.63 5.41
C PRO A 29 6.34 8.89 4.07
N ILE A 30 7.06 7.76 4.00
CA ILE A 30 7.26 6.97 2.79
C ILE A 30 6.54 5.63 2.92
N ILE A 31 5.58 5.40 2.02
CA ILE A 31 4.96 4.09 1.79
C ILE A 31 5.50 3.55 0.48
N SER A 32 5.97 2.30 0.45
CA SER A 32 6.54 1.76 -0.79
C SER A 32 6.43 0.25 -0.93
N VAL A 33 6.25 -0.21 -2.16
CA VAL A 33 6.30 -1.64 -2.50
C VAL A 33 7.76 -2.09 -2.55
N VAL A 34 8.13 -3.04 -1.70
CA VAL A 34 9.48 -3.61 -1.62
C VAL A 34 9.51 -5.01 -2.21
N ASP A 35 10.38 -5.22 -3.18
CA ASP A 35 10.74 -6.56 -3.68
C ASP A 35 12.06 -7.05 -3.06
N THR A 36 12.46 -8.27 -3.40
CA THR A 36 13.68 -8.98 -2.95
C THR A 36 14.98 -8.17 -3.02
N ASN A 37 15.05 -7.14 -3.85
CA ASN A 37 16.25 -6.36 -4.11
C ASN A 37 16.28 -4.98 -3.41
N CYS A 38 15.26 -4.66 -2.62
CA CYS A 38 15.09 -3.38 -1.94
C CYS A 38 15.41 -3.49 -0.45
N ASN A 39 15.95 -2.41 0.14
CA ASN A 39 16.17 -2.33 1.59
C ASN A 39 14.93 -1.73 2.27
N PRO A 40 14.18 -2.47 3.10
CA PRO A 40 12.98 -1.96 3.77
C PRO A 40 13.29 -0.94 4.87
N ASP A 41 14.52 -0.89 5.41
CA ASP A 41 14.89 0.00 6.53
C ASP A 41 14.80 1.50 6.19
N VAL A 42 14.74 1.83 4.90
CA VAL A 42 14.67 3.22 4.41
C VAL A 42 13.23 3.69 4.17
N ILE A 43 12.24 2.84 4.43
CA ILE A 43 10.83 3.05 4.14
C ILE A 43 10.05 2.95 5.46
N ASP A 44 9.14 3.89 5.71
CA ASP A 44 8.37 3.93 6.96
C ASP A 44 7.26 2.86 6.97
N CYS A 45 6.64 2.63 5.82
CA CYS A 45 5.63 1.58 5.62
C CYS A 45 5.98 0.70 4.41
N PRO A 46 6.81 -0.35 4.58
CA PRO A 46 7.18 -1.26 3.50
C PRO A 46 6.06 -2.28 3.23
N ILE A 47 5.63 -2.38 1.96
CA ILE A 47 4.65 -3.35 1.49
C ILE A 47 5.40 -4.42 0.68
N PRO A 48 5.54 -5.67 1.15
CA PRO A 48 6.20 -6.71 0.37
C PRO A 48 5.40 -7.03 -0.88
N GLY A 49 6.04 -6.97 -2.05
CA GLY A 49 5.35 -7.18 -3.31
C GLY A 49 6.26 -7.15 -4.52
N ASN A 50 5.74 -7.59 -5.65
CA ASN A 50 6.44 -7.54 -6.93
C ASN A 50 6.24 -6.17 -7.58
N ASP A 51 7.31 -5.42 -7.81
CA ASP A 51 7.33 -4.11 -8.45
C ASP A 51 7.60 -4.17 -9.97
N ASP A 52 8.20 -5.26 -10.47
CA ASP A 52 8.51 -5.44 -11.91
C ASP A 52 7.28 -5.72 -12.78
N ALA A 53 6.21 -6.30 -12.20
CA ALA A 53 5.04 -6.72 -12.95
C ALA A 53 3.96 -5.63 -13.06
N ILE A 54 3.59 -5.25 -14.28
CA ILE A 54 2.54 -4.25 -14.54
C ILE A 54 1.20 -4.56 -13.85
N ARG A 55 0.82 -5.84 -13.79
CA ARG A 55 -0.41 -6.28 -13.10
C ARG A 55 -0.34 -6.06 -11.58
N SER A 56 0.84 -6.28 -11.01
CA SER A 56 1.09 -6.10 -9.58
C SER A 56 1.08 -4.61 -9.23
N VAL A 57 1.80 -3.81 -10.02
CA VAL A 57 1.78 -2.34 -9.92
C VAL A 57 0.35 -1.79 -10.00
N ALA A 58 -0.40 -2.19 -11.03
CA ALA A 58 -1.79 -1.77 -11.21
C ALA A 58 -2.68 -2.15 -10.02
N LEU A 59 -2.47 -3.35 -9.44
CA LEU A 59 -3.18 -3.81 -8.26
C LEU A 59 -2.87 -2.92 -7.05
N PHE A 60 -1.60 -2.68 -6.73
CA PHE A 60 -1.20 -1.85 -5.60
C PHE A 60 -1.71 -0.41 -5.74
N THR A 61 -1.55 0.20 -6.93
CA THR A 61 -2.03 1.56 -7.17
C THR A 61 -3.55 1.65 -7.04
N LYS A 62 -4.27 0.61 -7.49
CA LYS A 62 -5.74 0.58 -7.37
C LYS A 62 -6.17 0.44 -5.92
N ILE A 63 -5.58 -0.46 -5.15
CA ILE A 63 -5.90 -0.64 -3.72
C ILE A 63 -5.66 0.65 -2.95
N ILE A 64 -4.53 1.34 -3.18
CA ILE A 64 -4.22 2.59 -2.48
C ILE A 64 -5.16 3.71 -2.91
N SER A 65 -5.48 3.79 -4.21
CA SER A 65 -6.47 4.76 -4.70
C SER A 65 -7.85 4.51 -4.08
N ASP A 66 -8.29 3.25 -4.03
CA ASP A 66 -9.56 2.86 -3.45
C ASP A 66 -9.57 3.20 -1.95
N ALA A 67 -8.49 2.92 -1.20
CA ALA A 67 -8.37 3.25 0.21
C ALA A 67 -8.43 4.77 0.50
N ILE A 68 -7.82 5.61 -0.34
CA ILE A 68 -7.89 7.08 -0.20
C ILE A 68 -9.32 7.56 -0.46
N LEU A 69 -9.98 7.05 -1.51
CA LEU A 69 -11.37 7.40 -1.82
C LEU A 69 -12.35 6.91 -0.75
N GLU A 70 -12.11 5.74 -0.16
CA GLU A 70 -12.89 5.22 0.95
C GLU A 70 -12.68 5.99 2.25
N SER A 71 -11.48 6.52 2.49
CA SER A 71 -11.18 7.37 3.65
C SER A 71 -11.85 8.74 3.59
N ASP A 72 -12.05 9.30 2.40
CA ASP A 72 -12.74 10.57 2.21
C ASP A 72 -14.27 10.43 2.40
N ASN A 73 -14.80 9.22 2.26
CA ASN A 73 -16.14 8.88 2.70
C ASN A 73 -16.04 8.46 4.18
N GLU A 74 -16.95 8.86 5.07
CA GLU A 74 -16.87 8.64 6.54
C GLU A 74 -16.69 7.17 7.02
N VAL A 75 -16.60 6.20 6.11
CA VAL A 75 -16.50 4.76 6.33
C VAL A 75 -15.06 4.27 6.57
N GLY A 76 -14.02 4.91 6.00
CA GLY A 76 -12.64 4.40 6.10
C GLY A 76 -12.08 4.32 7.53
N ILE A 77 -12.54 5.19 8.43
CA ILE A 77 -12.16 5.15 9.86
C ILE A 77 -12.68 3.86 10.55
N GLN A 78 -13.82 3.32 10.12
CA GLN A 78 -14.44 2.14 10.74
C GLN A 78 -13.75 0.81 10.36
N ILE A 79 -13.03 0.77 9.24
CA ILE A 79 -12.33 -0.44 8.79
C ILE A 79 -11.10 -0.72 9.67
N VAL A 80 -10.39 0.32 10.12
CA VAL A 80 -9.24 0.18 11.01
C VAL A 80 -9.67 -0.28 12.42
N GLU A 81 -10.87 0.13 12.87
CA GLU A 81 -11.40 -0.28 14.18
C GLU A 81 -11.97 -1.72 14.17
N ASN A 82 -12.36 -2.27 13.02
CA ASN A 82 -13.07 -3.55 12.92
C ASN A 82 -12.26 -4.72 12.33
N LEU A 83 -10.95 -4.61 12.17
CA LEU A 83 -10.10 -5.75 11.78
C LEU A 83 -9.96 -6.77 12.93
N ASN A 84 -11.04 -7.50 13.22
CA ASN A 84 -11.00 -8.75 13.97
C ASN A 84 -10.71 -9.91 13.01
N GLU A 85 -9.81 -10.81 13.43
CA GLU A 85 -9.33 -11.97 12.66
C GLU A 85 -10.46 -12.91 12.14
N GLU A 86 -11.66 -12.81 12.70
CA GLU A 86 -12.83 -13.61 12.31
C GLU A 86 -13.34 -13.28 10.90
N ASP A 87 -13.32 -12.01 10.49
CA ASP A 87 -13.87 -11.61 9.18
C ASP A 87 -12.97 -12.09 8.03
N LEU A 88 -11.64 -12.12 8.23
CA LEU A 88 -10.68 -12.63 7.25
C LEU A 88 -10.86 -14.13 7.00
N MET A 89 -11.16 -14.91 8.06
CA MET A 89 -11.37 -16.35 7.96
C MET A 89 -12.63 -16.67 7.15
N SER A 90 -13.70 -15.90 7.36
CA SER A 90 -14.98 -16.07 6.68
C SER A 90 -14.89 -15.79 5.17
N GLU A 91 -14.14 -14.76 4.77
CA GLU A 91 -13.93 -14.45 3.35
C GLU A 91 -13.07 -15.50 2.63
N ILE A 92 -12.12 -16.11 3.33
CA ILE A 92 -11.28 -17.19 2.79
C ILE A 92 -12.10 -18.46 2.55
N GLU A 93 -13.00 -18.83 3.47
CA GLU A 93 -13.89 -19.99 3.30
C GLU A 93 -14.86 -19.81 2.12
N VAL A 94 -15.51 -18.64 2.01
CA VAL A 94 -16.45 -18.36 0.93
C VAL A 94 -15.78 -18.34 -0.45
N LYS A 95 -14.51 -17.91 -0.53
CA LYS A 95 -13.75 -17.95 -1.80
C LYS A 95 -13.33 -19.36 -2.20
N ASN A 96 -13.08 -20.25 -1.24
CA ASN A 96 -12.70 -21.63 -1.53
C ASN A 96 -13.89 -22.46 -2.03
N GLU A 97 -15.09 -22.27 -1.47
CA GLU A 97 -16.31 -22.97 -1.94
C GLU A 97 -16.69 -22.60 -3.38
N LYS A 98 -16.51 -21.34 -3.78
CA LYS A 98 -16.81 -20.90 -5.16
C LYS A 98 -15.82 -21.40 -6.21
N LYS A 99 -14.69 -21.97 -5.79
CA LYS A 99 -13.63 -22.45 -6.69
C LYS A 99 -13.74 -23.94 -7.02
N GLU A 100 -14.59 -24.66 -6.30
CA GLU A 100 -14.86 -26.10 -6.50
C GLU A 100 -16.16 -26.37 -7.30
N LEU A 101 -16.84 -25.33 -7.79
CA LEU A 101 -18.00 -25.40 -8.69
C LEU A 101 -17.64 -24.98 -10.13
#